data_AF-A0A965X9V7-F1
#
_entry.id   AF-A0A965X9V7-F1
#
_cell.length_a   1.000
_cell.length_b   1.000
_cell.length_c   1.000
_cell.angle_alpha   90.00
_cell.angle_beta   90.00
_cell.angle_gamma   90.00
#
_symmetry.space_group_name_H-M   'P 1'
#
loop_
_entity.id
_entity.type
_entity.pdbx_description
1 polymer ?
#
loop_
_entity_poly.entity_id
_entity_poly.type
_entity_poly.pdbx_seq_one_letter_code
_entity_poly.pdbx_strand_id
1 'polypeptide(L)'
;MKFALVNDQRHEAAPGLSGRCTSCDQAMVAKCGNVKVWHWAHKGRRTCDLWWENETKWHRTWKGRFPENWQEVIHKDDAGER
;
A
#
# COMPACT_ATOMS: atom_id res chain seq x y z
N MET A 1 -2.69 -3.30 0.26
CA MET A 1 -2.03 -2.12 0.86
C MET A 1 -3.05 -1.00 1.02
N LYS A 2 -2.87 -0.13 2.02
CA LYS A 2 -3.69 1.07 2.24
C LYS A 2 -3.31 2.19 1.29
N PHE A 3 -2.01 2.40 1.10
CA PHE A 3 -1.50 3.52 0.32
C PHE A 3 -0.79 3.06 -0.96
N ALA A 4 -0.80 3.93 -1.96
CA ALA A 4 0.08 3.89 -3.13
C ALA A 4 0.49 5.31 -3.50
N LEU A 5 1.52 5.43 -4.35
CA LEU A 5 1.94 6.72 -4.89
C LEU A 5 1.11 7.05 -6.13
N VAL A 6 0.40 8.17 -6.09
CA VAL A 6 -0.28 8.79 -7.23
C VAL A 6 0.29 10.20 -7.37
N ASN A 7 0.90 10.52 -8.52
CA ASN A 7 1.65 11.76 -8.71
C ASN A 7 2.69 12.01 -7.59
N ASP A 8 3.40 10.96 -7.19
CA ASP A 8 4.40 10.95 -6.11
C ASP A 8 3.89 11.33 -4.71
N GLN A 9 2.57 11.41 -4.55
CA GLN A 9 1.91 11.61 -3.26
C GLN A 9 1.25 10.32 -2.80
N ARG A 10 1.22 10.10 -1.49
CA ARG A 10 0.56 8.93 -0.91
C ARG A 10 -0.95 9.13 -0.92
N HIS A 11 -1.66 8.18 -1.51
CA HIS A 11 -3.11 8.20 -1.57
C HIS A 11 -3.70 6.87 -1.12
N GLU A 12 -4.82 6.93 -0.41
CA GLU A 12 -5.70 5.78 -0.25
C GLU A 12 -6.35 5.41 -1.59
N ALA A 13 -6.85 4.18 -1.68
CA ALA A 13 -7.49 3.69 -2.90
C ALA A 13 -8.81 4.45 -3.14
N ALA A 14 -8.92 5.11 -4.28
CA ALA A 14 -10.15 5.74 -4.76
C ALA A 14 -10.51 5.25 -6.17
N PRO A 15 -11.79 5.29 -6.58
CA PRO A 15 -12.22 4.78 -7.87
C PRO A 15 -11.45 5.38 -9.04
N GLY A 16 -11.07 4.53 -10.00
CA GLY A 16 -10.37 4.94 -11.22
C GLY A 16 -8.88 5.24 -11.05
N LEU A 17 -8.34 5.25 -9.82
CA LEU A 17 -6.93 5.56 -9.62
C LEU A 17 -6.01 4.40 -10.02
N SER A 18 -4.90 4.76 -10.66
CA SER A 18 -3.70 3.94 -10.84
C SER A 18 -2.55 4.63 -10.12
N GLY A 19 -1.64 3.83 -9.55
CA GLY A 19 -0.50 4.35 -8.81
C GLY A 19 0.68 3.38 -8.82
N ARG A 20 1.70 3.69 -8.03
CA ARG A 20 2.89 2.85 -7.83
C ARG A 20 2.97 2.37 -6.38
N CYS A 21 3.49 1.16 -6.19
CA CYS A 21 3.76 0.61 -4.87
C CYS A 21 4.82 1.44 -4.14
N THR A 22 4.57 1.81 -2.88
CA THR A 22 5.55 2.55 -2.07
C THR A 22 6.83 1.77 -1.78
N SER A 23 6.79 0.43 -1.89
CA SER A 23 7.93 -0.45 -1.60
C SER A 23 8.74 -0.83 -2.84
N CYS A 24 8.08 -1.36 -3.87
CA CYS A 24 8.75 -1.92 -5.05
C CYS A 24 8.55 -1.10 -6.33
N ASP A 25 7.83 0.02 -6.25
CA ASP A 25 7.56 0.95 -7.35
C ASP A 25 6.75 0.39 -8.53
N GLN A 26 6.33 -0.88 -8.45
CA GLN A 26 5.53 -1.53 -9.47
C GLN A 26 4.10 -0.97 -9.54
N ALA A 27 3.50 -1.05 -10.73
CA ALA A 27 2.18 -0.51 -10.98
C ALA A 27 1.09 -1.20 -10.16
N MET A 28 0.19 -0.38 -9.61
CA MET A 28 -0.96 -0.78 -8.80
C MET A 28 -2.27 -0.22 -9.36
N VAL A 29 -3.37 -0.86 -8.99
CA VAL A 29 -4.76 -0.40 -9.22
C VAL A 29 -5.49 -0.27 -7.91
N ALA A 30 -6.31 0.76 -7.81
CA ALA A 30 -7.28 0.88 -6.73
C ALA A 30 -8.42 -0.14 -6.95
N LYS A 31 -8.69 -0.95 -5.93
CA LYS A 31 -9.84 -1.87 -5.90
C LYS A 31 -10.89 -1.30 -4.96
N CYS A 32 -11.92 -0.68 -5.55
CA CYS A 32 -12.98 0.04 -4.83
C CYS A 32 -14.35 -0.63 -5.05
N GLY A 33 -14.49 -1.89 -4.61
CA GLY A 33 -15.74 -2.64 -4.69
C GLY A 33 -16.48 -2.69 -3.34
N ASN A 34 -17.61 -3.40 -3.31
CA ASN A 34 -18.46 -3.52 -2.12
C ASN A 34 -18.14 -4.75 -1.24
N VAL A 35 -17.29 -5.66 -1.72
CA VAL A 35 -17.00 -6.95 -1.05
C VAL A 35 -15.81 -6.85 -0.09
N LYS A 36 -14.75 -6.15 -0.50
CA LYS A 36 -13.51 -6.00 0.26
C LYS A 36 -13.29 -4.52 0.57
N VAL A 37 -12.62 -4.25 1.69
CA VAL A 37 -12.12 -2.90 1.99
C VAL A 37 -11.34 -2.36 0.80
N TRP A 38 -11.47 -1.07 0.54
CA TRP A 38 -10.76 -0.45 -0.56
C TRP A 38 -9.25 -0.56 -0.32
N HIS A 39 -8.56 -1.04 -1.34
CA HIS A 39 -7.14 -1.35 -1.23
C HIS A 39 -6.44 -1.21 -2.57
N TRP A 40 -5.13 -1.02 -2.51
CA TRP A 40 -4.27 -1.10 -3.67
C TRP A 40 -3.82 -2.53 -3.91
N ALA A 41 -3.91 -2.97 -5.16
CA ALA A 41 -3.45 -4.27 -5.65
C ALA A 41 -2.45 -4.09 -6.80
N HIS A 42 -1.42 -4.93 -6.86
CA HIS A 42 -0.46 -4.93 -7.97
C HIS A 42 -1.16 -5.36 -9.28
N LYS A 43 -0.80 -4.73 -10.41
CA LYS A 43 -1.34 -5.07 -11.74
C LYS A 43 -0.82 -6.41 -12.27
N GLY A 44 0.39 -6.80 -11.89
CA GLY A 44 1.06 -8.02 -12.36
C GLY A 44 1.66 -8.84 -11.23
N ARG A 45 2.65 -9.67 -11.57
CA ARG A 45 3.38 -10.48 -10.58
C ARG A 45 4.01 -9.56 -9.56
N ARG A 46 3.67 -9.78 -8.29
CA ARG A 46 4.26 -9.06 -7.17
C ARG A 46 5.73 -9.46 -7.02
N THR A 47 6.60 -8.45 -6.99
CA THR A 47 8.03 -8.57 -6.63
C THR A 47 8.33 -7.84 -5.31
N CYS A 48 7.29 -7.43 -4.59
CA CYS A 48 7.39 -6.91 -3.22
C CYS A 48 7.83 -8.03 -2.26
N ASP A 49 8.20 -7.64 -1.04
CA ASP A 49 8.57 -8.53 0.06
C ASP A 49 7.70 -9.81 0.08
N LEU A 50 8.39 -10.94 0.17
CA LEU A 50 7.82 -12.29 0.22
C LEU A 50 7.11 -12.56 1.55
N TRP A 51 7.48 -11.86 2.63
CA TRP A 51 6.93 -11.99 3.98
C TRP A 51 5.67 -11.15 4.22
N TRP A 52 4.96 -10.76 3.16
CA TRP A 52 3.73 -9.98 3.29
C TRP A 52 2.56 -10.84 3.80
N GLU A 53 1.77 -10.26 4.71
CA GLU A 53 0.53 -10.88 5.20
C GLU A 53 -0.72 -10.10 4.77
N ASN A 54 -1.87 -10.78 4.79
CA ASN A 54 -3.15 -10.13 4.53
C ASN A 54 -3.60 -9.30 5.74
N GLU A 55 -4.06 -8.08 5.48
CA GLU A 55 -4.63 -7.23 6.53
C GLU A 55 -6.13 -7.45 6.68
N THR A 56 -6.55 -7.78 7.90
CA THR A 56 -7.97 -7.74 8.30
C THR A 56 -8.40 -6.34 8.73
N LYS A 57 -9.70 -6.16 8.95
CA LYS A 57 -10.27 -4.92 9.50
C LYS A 57 -9.61 -4.53 10.83
N TRP A 58 -9.29 -5.49 11.69
CA TRP A 58 -8.62 -5.23 12.97
C TRP A 58 -7.25 -4.56 12.78
N HIS A 59 -6.41 -5.08 11.88
CA HIS A 59 -5.10 -4.51 11.56
C HIS A 59 -5.23 -3.06 11.06
N ARG A 60 -6.21 -2.81 10.18
CA ARG A 60 -6.49 -1.46 9.65
C ARG A 60 -6.91 -0.48 10.73
N THR A 61 -7.86 -0.89 11.59
CA THR A 61 -8.34 -0.04 12.69
C THR A 61 -7.23 0.25 13.68
N TRP A 62 -6.39 -0.74 14.01
CA TRP A 62 -5.27 -0.55 14.93
C TRP A 62 -4.22 0.42 14.37
N LYS A 63 -3.77 0.21 13.12
CA LYS A 63 -2.84 1.13 12.45
C LYS A 63 -3.41 2.55 12.30
N GLY A 64 -4.71 2.67 12.10
CA GLY A 64 -5.42 3.95 12.00
C GLY A 64 -5.41 4.80 13.27
N ARG A 65 -4.94 4.27 14.42
CA ARG A 65 -4.75 5.05 15.66
C ARG A 65 -3.48 5.90 15.66
N PHE A 66 -2.61 5.73 14.66
CA PHE A 66 -1.35 6.44 14.52
C PHE A 66 -1.39 7.40 13.32
N PRO A 67 -0.56 8.46 13.31
CA PRO A 67 -0.41 9.35 12.16
C PRO A 67 -0.16 8.60 10.84
N GLU A 68 -0.66 9.12 9.72
CA GLU A 68 -0.53 8.45 8.42
C GLU A 68 0.92 8.27 7.97
N ASN A 69 1.79 9.21 8.33
CA ASN A 69 3.23 9.15 8.05
C ASN A 69 3.95 8.09 8.89
N TRP A 70 3.26 7.35 9.76
CA TRP A 70 3.81 6.19 10.48
C TRP A 70 3.30 4.85 9.92
N GLN A 71 2.27 4.90 9.08
CA GLN A 71 1.65 3.70 8.51
C GLN A 71 2.31 3.35 7.19
N GLU A 72 2.64 2.08 6.93
CA GLU A 72 3.17 1.61 5.63
C GLU A 72 4.36 2.45 5.11
N VAL A 73 5.30 2.77 6.01
CA VAL A 73 6.55 3.46 5.69
C VAL A 73 7.65 2.43 5.44
N ILE A 74 8.42 2.64 4.37
CA ILE A 74 9.57 1.80 4.04
C ILE A 74 10.80 2.48 4.60
N HIS A 75 11.48 1.79 5.51
CA HIS A 75 12.77 2.21 6.02
C HIS A 75 13.86 1.69 5.09
N LYS A 76 14.98 2.40 5.05
CA LYS A 76 16.16 1.94 4.33
C LYS A 76 17.35 2.14 5.25
N ASP A 77 18.27 1.20 5.23
CA ASP A 77 19.56 1.40 5.86
C ASP A 77 20.50 2.22 4.95
N ASP A 78 21.70 2.49 5.46
CA ASP A 78 22.72 3.25 4.71
C ASP A 78 23.28 2.45 3.51
N ALA A 79 23.19 1.12 3.53
CA ALA A 79 23.62 0.24 2.44
C ALA A 79 22.56 0.11 1.33
N GLY A 80 21.35 0.60 1.56
CA GLY A 80 20.22 0.54 0.62
C GLY A 80 19.35 -0.71 0.74
N GLU A 81 19.57 -1.54 1.77
CA GLU A 81 18.62 -2.57 2.19
C GLU A 81 17.30 -1.90 2.60
N ARG A 82 16.19 -2.56 2.31
CA ARG A 82 14.82 -2.06 2.53
C ARG A 82 14.03 -3.02 3.39
#